data_AF-A0A326QBY0-F1
#
_entry.id   AF-A0A326QBY0-F1
#
_cell.length_a   1.000
_cell.length_b   1.000
_cell.length_c   1.000
_cell.angle_alpha   90.00
_cell.angle_beta   90.00
_cell.angle_gamma   90.00
#
_symmetry.space_group_name_H-M   'P 1'
#
loop_
_entity.id
_entity.type
_entity.pdbx_description
1 polymer ?
#
loop_
_entity_poly.entity_id
_entity_poly.type
_entity_poly.pdbx_seq_one_letter_code
_entity_poly.pdbx_strand_id
1 'polypeptide(L)' 'MWVHWSSPYGSELQTCCILTTTPNALLRPIHDRMPVVINDGWEEAWLLPEEAAELRGLEALMAPWDPAGWEAIPVDWL' A
#
# COMPACT_ATOMS: atom_id res chain seq x y z
N MET A 1 -0.34 4.11 -5.84
CA MET A 1 -0.13 5.36 -6.60
C MET A 1 0.94 5.12 -7.65
N TRP A 2 0.80 5.74 -8.83
CA TRP A 2 1.77 5.62 -9.91
C TRP A 2 1.92 6.93 -10.66
N VAL A 3 3.04 7.10 -11.34
CA VAL A 3 3.36 8.27 -12.15
C VAL A 3 3.94 7.81 -13.48
N HIS A 4 3.47 8.44 -14.56
CA HIS A 4 4.15 8.47 -15.83
C HIS A 4 4.94 9.77 -15.95
N TRP A 5 6.23 9.67 -16.22
CA TRP A 5 7.10 10.81 -16.48
C TRP A 5 7.70 10.69 -17.88
N SER A 6 7.63 11.77 -18.65
CA SER A 6 8.23 11.88 -19.98
C SER A 6 9.39 12.88 -19.95
N SER A 7 10.55 12.43 -20.41
CA SER A 7 11.74 13.27 -20.56
C SER A 7 11.59 14.22 -21.74
N PRO A 8 12.14 15.45 -21.67
CA PRO A 8 12.25 16.33 -22.84
C PRO A 8 13.01 15.71 -24.03
N TYR A 9 13.79 14.66 -23.79
CA TYR A 9 14.60 13.96 -24.79
C TYR A 9 13.96 12.66 -25.30
N GLY A 10 12.68 12.41 -24.98
CA GLY A 10 11.88 11.32 -25.57
C GLY A 10 11.92 9.98 -24.83
N SER A 11 12.57 9.88 -23.67
CA SER A 11 12.47 8.69 -22.81
C SER A 11 11.25 8.75 -21.90
N GLU A 12 10.64 7.60 -21.63
CA GLU A 12 9.49 7.47 -20.73
C GLU A 12 9.85 6.64 -19.51
N LEU A 13 9.26 6.98 -18.35
CA LEU A 13 9.42 6.24 -17.11
C LEU A 13 8.06 6.09 -16.43
N GLN A 14 7.70 4.85 -16.10
CA GLN A 14 6.56 4.54 -15.25
C GLN A 14 7.08 4.08 -13.89
N THR A 15 6.66 4.76 -12.83
CA THR A 15 7.02 4.42 -11.46
C THR A 15 5.77 4.28 -10.61
N CYS A 16 5.88 3.50 -9.54
CA CYS A 16 4.85 3.42 -8.52
C CYS A 16 5.48 3.45 -7.13
N CYS A 17 4.65 3.67 -6.14
CA CYS A 17 5.04 3.53 -4.75
C CYS A 17 4.00 2.71 -3.97
N ILE A 18 4.49 2.10 -2.89
CA ILE A 18 3.68 1.41 -1.91
C ILE A 18 3.25 2.44 -0.87
N LEU A 19 1.95 2.50 -0.60
CA LEU A 19 1.42 3.28 0.52
C LEU A 19 1.70 2.53 1.82
N THR A 20 2.13 3.25 2.84
CA THR A 20 2.43 2.70 4.16
C THR A 20 1.59 3.35 5.25
N THR A 21 1.32 2.59 6.30
CA THR A 21 0.64 3.00 7.53
C THR A 21 1.48 2.60 8.75
N THR A 22 0.97 2.88 9.96
CA THR A 22 1.62 2.45 11.20
C THR A 22 1.59 0.92 11.32
N PRO A 23 2.55 0.30 12.02
CA PRO A 23 2.60 -1.15 12.12
C PRO A 23 1.54 -1.67 13.09
N ASN A 24 0.97 -2.84 12.78
CA ASN A 24 0.17 -3.59 13.74
C ASN A 24 1.06 -4.23 14.83
N ALA A 25 0.45 -4.92 15.79
CA ALA A 25 1.18 -5.52 16.92
C ALA A 25 2.22 -6.57 16.50
N LEU A 26 1.98 -7.28 15.37
CA LEU A 26 2.90 -8.29 14.85
C LEU A 26 4.15 -7.64 14.20
N LEU A 27 3.96 -6.57 13.42
CA LEU A 27 5.07 -5.92 12.71
C LEU A 27 5.83 -4.89 13.55
N ARG A 28 5.21 -4.29 14.58
CA ARG A 28 5.82 -3.26 15.43
C ARG A 28 7.21 -3.61 15.99
N PRO A 29 7.52 -4.84 16.44
CA PRO A 29 8.87 -5.18 16.89
C PRO A 29 9.90 -5.35 15.75
N ILE A 30 9.46 -5.44 14.49
CA ILE A 30 10.30 -5.67 13.31
C ILE A 30 10.60 -4.34 12.58
N HIS A 31 9.58 -3.51 12.37
CA HIS A 31 9.70 -2.24 11.63
C HIS A 31 8.62 -1.23 12.06
N ASP A 32 8.91 0.06 11.88
CA ASP A 32 8.02 1.19 12.22
C ASP A 32 6.94 1.50 11.16
N ARG A 33 6.84 0.70 10.10
CA ARG A 33 5.92 0.90 8.97
C ARG A 33 5.38 -0.43 8.48
N MET A 34 4.14 -0.39 8.02
CA MET A 34 3.44 -1.50 7.42
C MET A 34 2.86 -1.05 6.07
N PRO A 35 2.88 -1.88 5.02
CA PRO A 35 2.12 -1.58 3.80
C PRO A 35 0.62 -1.46 4.10
N VAL A 36 -0.08 -0.54 3.43
CA VAL A 36 -1.54 -0.57 3.42
C VAL A 36 -1.98 -1.83 2.68
N VAL A 37 -2.83 -2.63 3.33
CA VAL A 37 -3.39 -3.87 2.78
C VAL A 37 -4.88 -3.63 2.57
N ILE A 38 -5.36 -3.84 1.34
CA ILE A 38 -6.77 -3.73 1.00
C ILE A 38 -7.48 -5.07 1.25
N ASN A 39 -8.74 -5.01 1.67
CA ASN A 39 -9.57 -6.20 1.84
C ASN A 39 -9.87 -6.86 0.49
N ASP A 40 -10.02 -8.19 0.50
CA ASP A 40 -10.52 -8.93 -0.65
C ASP A 40 -11.88 -8.35 -1.10
N GLY A 41 -12.06 -8.20 -2.41
CA GLY A 41 -13.27 -7.66 -3.03
C GLY A 41 -13.32 -6.13 -3.11
N TRP A 42 -12.31 -5.43 -2.60
CA TRP A 42 -12.18 -3.96 -2.72
C TRP A 42 -11.24 -3.52 -3.84
N GLU A 43 -10.65 -4.43 -4.60
CA GLU A 43 -9.66 -4.15 -5.63
C GLU A 43 -10.23 -3.27 -6.74
N GLU A 44 -11.47 -3.52 -7.16
CA GLU A 44 -12.13 -2.70 -8.18
C GLU A 44 -12.34 -1.27 -7.67
N ALA A 45 -12.95 -1.12 -6.48
CA ALA A 45 -13.15 0.18 -5.85
C ALA A 45 -11.83 0.94 -5.65
N TRP A 46 -10.75 0.24 -5.33
CA TRP A 46 -9.40 0.82 -5.20
C TRP A 46 -8.83 1.36 -6.53
N LEU A 47 -9.20 0.75 -7.66
CA LEU A 47 -8.68 1.09 -8.98
C LEU A 47 -9.56 2.10 -9.74
N LEU A 48 -10.77 2.40 -9.25
CA LEU A 48 -11.67 3.34 -9.90
C LEU A 48 -11.07 4.77 -9.93
N PRO A 49 -11.09 5.45 -11.09
CA PRO A 49 -10.69 6.85 -11.18
C PRO A 49 -11.79 7.74 -10.57
N GLU A 50 -11.60 8.12 -9.31
CA GLU A 50 -12.62 8.83 -8.53
C GLU A 50 -12.33 10.32 -8.30
N GLU A 51 -13.40 11.07 -8.02
CA GLU A 51 -13.34 12.49 -7.64
C GLU A 51 -12.74 12.65 -6.23
N ALA A 52 -12.16 13.81 -5.92
CA ALA A 52 -11.41 14.03 -4.66
C ALA A 52 -12.24 13.82 -3.37
N ALA A 53 -13.57 13.90 -3.43
CA ALA A 53 -14.45 13.63 -2.30
C ALA A 53 -14.58 12.13 -1.99
N GLU A 54 -14.52 11.29 -3.01
CA GLU A 54 -14.66 9.84 -2.89
C GLU A 54 -13.33 9.20 -2.43
N LEU A 55 -12.18 9.80 -2.81
CA LEU A 55 -10.86 9.44 -2.28
C LEU A 55 -10.76 9.51 -0.75
N ARG A 56 -11.47 10.45 -0.10
CA ARG A 56 -11.52 10.49 1.39
C ARG A 56 -12.19 9.25 1.97
N GLY A 57 -13.13 8.65 1.24
CA GLY A 57 -13.75 7.37 1.63
C GLY A 57 -12.75 6.23 1.70
N LEU A 58 -11.65 6.30 0.94
CA LEU A 58 -10.58 5.30 0.94
C LEU A 58 -9.63 5.43 2.14
N GLU A 59 -9.65 6.52 2.89
CA GLU A 59 -8.81 6.69 4.09
C GLU A 59 -9.05 5.58 5.12
N ALA A 60 -10.28 5.07 5.21
CA ALA A 60 -10.63 3.95 6.08
C ALA A 60 -9.91 2.65 5.70
N LEU A 61 -9.55 2.47 4.43
CA LEU A 61 -8.80 1.31 3.94
C LEU A 61 -7.30 1.40 4.27
N MET A 62 -6.82 2.56 4.74
CA MET A 62 -5.39 2.81 5.02
C MET A 62 -4.99 2.52 6.48
N ALA A 63 -5.90 1.95 7.28
CA ALA A 63 -5.60 1.53 8.64
C ALA A 63 -4.65 0.32 8.69
N PRO A 64 -3.89 0.12 9.79
CA PRO A 64 -3.09 -1.09 9.98
C PRO A 64 -3.97 -2.34 9.93
N TRP A 65 -3.50 -3.37 9.23
CA TRP A 65 -4.23 -4.63 9.09
C TRP A 65 -4.30 -5.42 10.41
N ASP A 66 -5.39 -6.16 10.61
CA ASP A 66 -5.53 -7.10 11.73
C ASP A 66 -4.52 -8.26 11.57
N PRO A 67 -3.56 -8.44 12.50
CA PRO A 67 -2.57 -9.51 12.39
C PRO A 67 -3.15 -10.92 12.58
N ALA A 68 -4.45 -11.08 12.87
CA ALA A 68 -5.08 -12.39 12.98
C ALA A 68 -4.86 -13.24 11.71
N GLY A 69 -4.32 -14.44 11.90
CA GLY A 69 -4.02 -15.37 10.80
C GLY A 69 -2.72 -15.07 10.04
N TRP A 70 -1.96 -14.04 10.44
CA TRP A 70 -0.63 -13.76 9.88
C TRP A 70 0.46 -14.32 10.79
N GLU A 71 1.55 -14.78 10.18
CA GLU A 71 2.74 -15.25 10.87
C GLU A 71 3.97 -14.51 10.33
N ALA A 72 4.86 -14.08 11.22
CA ALA A 72 6.16 -13.53 10.85
C ALA A 72 7.22 -14.63 10.99
N ILE A 73 7.68 -15.16 9.86
CA ILE A 73 8.67 -16.25 9.82
C ILE A 73 10.06 -15.64 9.60
N PRO A 74 11.02 -15.83 10.52
CA PRO A 74 12.40 -15.42 10.29
C PRO A 74 12.96 -16.12 9.05
N VAL A 75 13.57 -15.35 8.16
CA VAL A 75 14.24 -15.90 6.98
C VAL A 75 15.70 -16.13 7.33
N ASP A 76 16.18 -17.37 7.17
CA ASP A 76 17.61 -17.65 7.23
C ASP A 76 18.22 -17.32 5.86
N TRP A 77 19.31 -16.56 5.88
CA TRP A 77 20.02 -16.11 4.67
C TRP A 77 21.32 -16.89 4.45
N LEU A 78 21.50 -18.00 5.16
CA LEU A 78 22.66 -18.90 5.11
C LEU A 78 22.44 -20.15 4.26
#